data_AF-A0A953JC02-F1
#
_entry.id   AF-A0A953JC02-F1
#
_cell.length_a   1.000
_cell.length_b   1.000
_cell.length_c   1.000
_cell.angle_alpha   90.00
_cell.angle_beta   90.00
_cell.angle_gamma   90.00
#
_symmetry.space_group_name_H-M   'P 1'
#
loop_
_entity.id
_entity.type
_entity.pdbx_description
1 polymer ?
#
loop_
_entity_poly.entity_id
_entity_poly.type
_entity_poly.pdbx_seq_one_letter_code
_entity_poly.pdbx_strand_id
1 'polypeptide(L)' 'PQENPWFIGLIARLLQGSDDVTQLLARNPFPDQPPRYVRAMFYRYRFSSTEELRKTGAWWKRQELREYLPTLSLDQLRAP' A
#
# COMPACT_ATOMS: atom_id res chain seq x y z
N PRO A 1 -4.92 5.56 -10.20
CA PRO A 1 -4.94 6.45 -9.01
C PRO A 1 -5.95 7.58 -9.09
N GLN A 2 -6.11 8.25 -10.24
CA GLN A 2 -7.07 9.37 -10.41
C GLN A 2 -8.52 8.95 -10.08
N GLU A 3 -8.87 7.69 -10.29
CA GLU A 3 -10.18 7.11 -9.91
C GLU A 3 -10.34 6.83 -8.41
N ASN A 4 -9.26 6.91 -7.61
CA ASN A 4 -9.25 6.65 -6.16
C ASN A 4 -8.57 7.80 -5.40
N PRO A 5 -9.19 9.00 -5.33
CA PRO A 5 -8.58 10.19 -4.73
C PRO A 5 -8.25 10.01 -3.24
N TRP A 6 -9.06 9.23 -2.52
CA TRP A 6 -8.81 8.91 -1.10
C TRP A 6 -7.45 8.24 -0.89
N PHE A 7 -6.99 7.41 -1.84
CA PHE A 7 -5.75 6.66 -1.72
C PHE A 7 -4.54 7.59 -1.77
N ILE A 8 -4.58 8.60 -2.65
CA ILE A 8 -3.55 9.63 -2.71
C ILE A 8 -3.52 10.44 -1.41
N GLY A 9 -4.70 10.78 -0.86
CA GLY A 9 -4.81 11.44 0.44
C GLY A 9 -4.19 10.61 1.58
N LEU A 10 -4.45 9.30 1.61
CA LEU A 10 -3.81 8.38 2.55
C LEU A 10 -2.28 8.40 2.40
N ILE A 11 -1.75 8.27 1.17
CA ILE A 11 -0.30 8.29 0.96
C ILE A 11 0.33 9.62 1.40
N ALA A 12 -0.31 10.75 1.09
CA ALA A 12 0.16 12.06 1.52
C ALA A 12 0.23 12.18 3.05
N ARG A 13 -0.81 11.73 3.76
CA ARG A 13 -0.87 11.75 5.22
C ARG A 13 0.12 10.78 5.87
N LEU A 14 0.38 9.63 5.24
CA LEU A 14 1.44 8.70 5.68
C LEU A 14 2.83 9.35 5.53
N LEU A 15 3.13 9.95 4.39
CA LEU A 15 4.39 10.67 4.14
C LEU A 15 4.59 11.87 5.08
N GLN A 16 3.51 12.46 5.59
CA GLN A 16 3.55 13.52 6.61
C GLN A 16 3.72 13.00 8.04
N GLY A 17 3.50 11.70 8.29
CA GLY A 17 3.48 11.15 9.64
C GLY A 17 2.26 11.58 10.45
N SER A 18 1.10 11.72 9.81
CA SER A 18 -0.14 12.18 10.46
C SER A 18 -0.67 11.15 11.46
N ASP A 19 -0.64 11.47 12.76
CA ASP A 19 -1.15 10.61 13.83
C ASP A 19 -2.61 10.19 13.64
N ASP A 20 -3.47 11.14 13.21
CA ASP A 20 -4.88 10.85 12.93
C ASP A 20 -5.09 9.73 11.90
N VAL A 21 -4.13 9.54 10.98
CA VAL A 21 -4.21 8.54 9.92
C VAL A 21 -3.49 7.26 10.31
N THR A 22 -2.32 7.35 10.96
CA THR A 22 -1.59 6.16 11.39
C THR A 22 -2.35 5.37 12.45
N GLN A 23 -3.14 6.03 13.30
CA GLN A 23 -4.02 5.37 14.28
C GLN A 23 -5.18 4.59 13.65
N LEU A 24 -5.53 4.86 12.39
CA LEU A 24 -6.55 4.07 11.67
C LEU A 24 -6.00 2.71 11.20
N LEU A 25 -4.68 2.54 11.17
CA LEU A 25 -4.06 1.28 10.81
C LEU A 25 -4.07 0.34 12.02
N ALA A 26 -4.54 -0.89 11.83
CA ALA A 26 -4.50 -1.92 12.88
C ALA A 26 -3.09 -2.10 13.48
N ARG A 27 -2.05 -1.85 12.69
CA ARG A 27 -0.67 -1.70 13.13
C ARG A 27 0.02 -0.64 12.28
N ASN A 28 0.56 0.40 12.91
CA ASN A 28 1.38 1.40 12.23
C ASN A 28 2.74 0.79 11.83
N PRO A 29 3.08 0.68 10.53
CA PRO A 29 4.38 0.18 10.08
C PRO A 29 5.52 1.20 10.22
N PHE A 30 5.22 2.44 10.59
CA PHE A 30 6.17 3.55 10.70
C PHE A 30 6.05 4.23 12.09
N PRO A 31 6.38 3.52 13.19
CA PRO A 31 6.16 4.02 14.54
C PRO A 31 7.11 5.16 14.95
N ASP A 32 8.36 5.14 14.47
CA ASP A 32 9.39 6.08 14.93
C ASP A 32 9.48 7.34 14.07
N GLN A 33 9.26 7.20 12.76
CA GLN A 33 9.34 8.29 11.79
C GLN A 33 8.51 7.97 10.54
N PRO A 34 7.96 8.98 9.86
CA PRO A 34 7.25 8.75 8.60
C PRO A 34 8.17 8.17 7.52
N PRO A 35 7.61 7.42 6.55
CA PRO A 35 8.36 6.93 5.42
C PRO A 35 8.82 8.10 4.55
N ARG A 36 10.05 8.03 4.03
CA ARG A 36 10.56 9.02 3.06
C ARG A 36 9.96 8.84 1.67
N TYR A 37 9.64 7.60 1.32
CA TYR A 37 9.12 7.21 0.01
C TYR A 37 8.01 6.18 0.17
N VAL A 38 6.99 6.28 -0.68
CA VAL A 38 5.94 5.28 -0.81
C VAL A 38 5.73 4.95 -2.28
N ARG A 39 5.59 3.66 -2.59
CA ARG A 39 5.15 3.15 -3.89
C ARG A 39 4.02 2.15 -3.68
N ALA A 40 3.18 1.95 -4.69
CA ALA A 40 2.13 0.94 -4.64
C ALA A 40 2.13 0.07 -5.90
N MET A 41 2.03 -1.25 -5.69
CA MET A 41 1.96 -2.24 -6.75
C MET A 41 0.55 -2.82 -6.80
N PHE A 42 0.03 -3.04 -8.01
CA PHE A 42 -1.28 -3.64 -8.21
C PHE A 42 -1.13 -5.15 -8.37
N TYR A 43 -1.71 -5.89 -7.43
CA TYR A 43 -1.74 -7.34 -7.45
C TYR A 43 -3.16 -7.83 -7.66
N ARG A 44 -3.32 -8.85 -8.51
CA ARG A 44 -4.54 -9.65 -8.58
C ARG A 44 -4.39 -10.84 -7.65
N TYR A 45 -5.38 -11.01 -6.79
CA TYR A 45 -5.50 -12.17 -5.92
C TYR A 45 -6.54 -13.13 -6.47
N ARG A 46 -6.24 -14.42 -6.38
CA ARG A 46 -7.21 -15.49 -6.54
C ARG A 46 -7.09 -16.45 -5.37
N PHE A 47 -8.18 -17.13 -5.04
CA PHE A 47 -8.11 -18.24 -4.11
C PHE A 47 -7.17 -19.32 -4.65
N SER A 48 -6.42 -19.94 -3.74
CA SER A 48 -5.71 -21.18 -4.03
C SER A 48 -6.70 -22.33 -4.22
N SER A 49 -6.34 -23.32 -5.05
CA SER A 49 -7.05 -24.60 -5.06
C SER A 49 -6.78 -25.39 -3.77
N THR A 50 -7.60 -26.40 -3.48
CA THR A 50 -7.38 -27.29 -2.33
C THR A 50 -6.02 -27.97 -2.38
N GLU A 51 -5.54 -28.33 -3.58
CA GLU A 51 -4.21 -28.92 -3.76
C GLU A 51 -3.10 -27.91 -3.47
N GLU A 52 -3.22 -26.69 -4.01
CA GLU A 52 -2.27 -25.60 -3.76
C GLU A 52 -2.21 -25.25 -2.27
N LEU A 53 -3.37 -25.20 -1.59
CA LEU A 53 -3.48 -24.94 -0.16
C LEU A 53 -2.81 -26.05 0.66
N ARG A 54 -3.08 -27.33 0.35
CA ARG A 54 -2.43 -28.46 1.05
C ARG A 54 -0.91 -28.46 0.88
N LYS A 55 -0.41 -28.07 -0.30
CA LYS A 55 1.03 -28.04 -0.59
C LYS A 55 1.76 -26.84 0.03
N THR A 56 1.13 -25.66 0.04
CA THR A 56 1.80 -24.40 0.37
C THR A 56 1.32 -23.74 1.66
N GLY A 57 0.14 -24.15 2.17
CA GLY A 57 -0.55 -23.47 3.27
C GLY A 57 -1.13 -22.09 2.91
N ALA A 58 -0.92 -21.61 1.68
CA ALA A 58 -1.37 -20.28 1.27
C ALA A 58 -2.83 -20.30 0.78
N TRP A 59 -3.68 -19.49 1.42
CA TRP A 59 -5.09 -19.28 1.03
C TRP A 59 -5.26 -18.57 -0.33
N TRP A 60 -4.29 -17.75 -0.70
CA TRP A 60 -4.36 -16.91 -1.88
C TRP A 60 -3.09 -17.04 -2.72
N LYS A 61 -3.27 -16.98 -4.04
CA LYS A 61 -2.19 -16.72 -4.99
C LYS A 61 -2.27 -15.28 -5.47
N ARG A 62 -1.12 -14.60 -5.44
CA ARG A 62 -0.95 -13.22 -5.92
C ARG A 62 -0.21 -13.20 -7.25
N GLN A 63 -0.71 -12.41 -8.18
CA GLN A 63 -0.04 -12.09 -9.43
C GLN A 63 0.21 -10.58 -9.47
N GLU A 64 1.45 -10.16 -9.60
CA GLU A 64 1.77 -8.76 -9.87
C GLU A 64 1.27 -8.40 -11.27
N LEU A 65 0.48 -7.33 -11.37
CA LEU A 65 -0.04 -6.86 -12.65
C LEU A 65 0.78 -5.70 -13.19
N ARG A 66 0.97 -4.67 -12.37
CA ARG A 66 1.66 -3.43 -12.74
C ARG A 66 1.94 -2.57 -11.52
N GLU A 67 2.73 -1.53 -11.73
CA GLU A 67 2.77 -0.39 -10.81
C GLU A 67 1.40 0.31 -10.77
N TYR A 68 0.93 0.60 -9.55
CA TYR A 68 -0.29 1.38 -9.30
C TYR A 68 0.05 2.85 -9.06
N LEU A 69 1.05 3.10 -8.23
CA LEU A 69 1.56 4.42 -7.88
C LEU A 69 3.08 4.38 -7.99
N PRO A 70 3.70 5.33 -8.72
CA PRO A 70 5.16 5.44 -8.76
C PRO A 70 5.69 5.74 -7.36
N THR A 71 7.01 5.69 -7.23
CA THR A 71 7.65 6.09 -5.98
C THR A 71 7.44 7.58 -5.76
N LEU A 72 6.71 7.93 -4.71
CA LEU A 72 6.43 9.30 -4.30
C LEU A 72 7.09 9.63 -2.97
N SER A 73 7.53 10.86 -2.85
CA SER A 73 7.97 11.52 -1.62
C SER A 73 7.06 12.70 -1.30
N LEU A 74 7.17 13.22 -0.08
CA LEU A 74 6.39 14.39 0.35
C LEU A 74 6.67 15.62 -0.52
N ASP A 75 7.92 15.82 -0.94
CA ASP A 75 8.31 16.96 -1.78
C ASP A 75 7.71 16.86 -3.18
N GLN A 76 7.66 15.65 -3.76
CA GLN A 76 7.03 15.42 -5.06
C GLN A 76 5.51 15.62 -5.04
N LEU A 77 4.86 15.42 -3.89
CA LEU A 77 3.42 15.72 -3.72
C LEU A 77 3.13 17.21 -3.51
N ARG A 78 4.13 17.98 -3.10
CA ARG A 78 4.02 19.43 -2.86
C ARG A 78 4.38 20.27 -4.09
N ALA A 79 5.10 19.69 -5.05
CA ALA A 79 5.41 20.33 -6.31
C ALA A 79 4.12 20.54 -7.14
N PRO A 80 3.90 21.74 -7.72
CA PRO A 80 2.74 22.03 -8.55
C PRO A 80 2.72 21.22 -9.85
#